data_AF-A0A9N7TZZ2-F1
#
_entry.id   AF-A0A9N7TZZ2-F1
#
_cell.length_a   1.000
_cell.length_b   1.000
_cell.length_c   1.000
_cell.angle_alpha   90.00
_cell.angle_beta   90.00
_cell.angle_gamma   90.00
#
_symmetry.space_group_name_H-M   'P 1'
#
loop_
_entity.id
_entity.type
_entity.pdbx_description
1 polymer ?
#
loop_
_entity_poly.entity_id
_entity_poly.type
_entity_poly.pdbx_seq_one_letter_code
_entity_poly.pdbx_strand_id
1 'polypeptide(L)'
;MSPSGLGRFSTVPSLSRPSCCPCFLGQVNMPELALLRFVVLDDDYIGDDFIGQYSVAFECLQPGYRNVPLLGLVGDPLPHTSLFVHVAVTNRRGGGKAQRRGLSVRRVGRRGRDHVTLRHTSIKVVDETFKTAGGALKEAAELRDDAQSTTASFKEQCGLPTVAKLKQCIQSLATRLQSPEGPLGATMVLREGYPCLEPLANLSEPTRKLLSAYDTMIAAQKQLIENADAVQERIAQVQREGMDFHEDLSRLGEKDGLKGRKLCKAVESFTWNITVLKGQSDLLRGAKVDSLDALRQLALACEACGLASSSSSSSSSSSSANSSSSTFSAAELHYSTHSLSGRRSSTHGNGRI
;
A
#
# COMPACT_ATOMS: atom_id res chain seq x y z
N MET A 1 21.28 7.32 -5.85
CA MET A 1 19.87 7.73 -5.65
C MET A 1 19.45 8.53 -6.86
N SER A 2 18.86 7.88 -7.85
CA SER A 2 18.42 8.54 -9.08
C SER A 2 17.00 9.07 -8.85
N PRO A 3 16.70 10.36 -9.10
CA PRO A 3 15.34 10.86 -8.99
C PRO A 3 14.49 10.22 -10.07
N SER A 4 13.61 9.32 -9.66
CA SER A 4 12.65 8.64 -10.52
C SER A 4 11.56 9.62 -10.94
N GLY A 5 11.56 10.01 -12.22
CA GLY A 5 10.44 10.69 -12.87
C GLY A 5 10.80 11.91 -13.71
N LEU A 6 11.71 11.79 -14.68
CA LEU A 6 11.86 12.80 -15.73
C LEU A 6 10.90 12.47 -16.88
N GLY A 7 9.76 13.14 -16.96
CA GLY A 7 8.92 13.13 -18.16
C GLY A 7 9.43 14.18 -19.15
N ARG A 8 9.79 13.78 -20.38
CA ARG A 8 10.09 14.71 -21.49
C ARG A 8 8.87 14.84 -22.39
N PHE A 9 8.55 16.07 -22.82
CA PHE A 9 7.70 16.30 -23.98
C PHE A 9 8.53 16.02 -25.25
N SER A 10 7.91 15.43 -26.27
CA SER A 10 8.43 15.48 -27.63
C SER A 10 7.63 16.53 -28.40
N THR A 11 8.37 17.43 -29.05
CA THR A 11 8.04 18.40 -30.09
C THR A 11 6.58 18.50 -30.51
N VAL A 12 5.99 19.68 -30.37
CA VAL A 12 4.71 20.02 -31.02
C VAL A 12 5.06 20.63 -32.38
N PRO A 13 4.82 19.93 -33.52
CA PRO A 13 5.08 20.51 -34.82
C PRO A 13 4.10 21.66 -35.07
N SER A 14 4.60 22.70 -35.72
CA SER A 14 3.87 23.87 -36.23
C SER A 14 2.43 23.55 -36.69
N LEU A 15 1.49 24.32 -36.14
CA LEU A 15 0.05 24.42 -36.45
C LEU A 15 -0.49 23.49 -37.55
N SER A 16 -1.28 22.48 -37.16
CA SER A 16 -2.57 22.15 -37.79
C SER A 16 -3.22 20.92 -37.15
N ARG A 17 -3.89 21.12 -36.01
CA ARG A 17 -5.14 20.45 -35.55
C ARG A 17 -5.27 20.52 -34.01
N PRO A 18 -6.42 20.96 -33.45
CA PRO A 18 -6.64 21.01 -32.02
C PRO A 18 -7.14 19.64 -31.53
N SER A 19 -6.26 18.67 -31.34
CA SER A 19 -6.66 17.37 -30.75
C SER A 19 -5.51 16.63 -30.08
N CYS A 20 -5.24 17.02 -28.83
CA CYS A 20 -4.73 16.24 -27.70
C CYS A 20 -3.82 17.12 -26.86
N CYS A 21 -4.35 17.63 -25.75
CA CYS A 21 -3.49 18.14 -24.69
C CYS A 21 -2.67 16.96 -24.14
N PRO A 22 -1.34 17.02 -24.14
CA PRO A 22 -0.53 15.99 -23.51
C PRO A 22 -0.77 15.97 -21.98
N CYS A 23 -1.50 14.96 -21.50
CA CYS A 23 -1.76 14.74 -20.08
C CYS A 23 -0.66 13.85 -19.48
N PHE A 24 0.09 14.35 -18.50
CA PHE A 24 1.04 13.54 -17.74
C PHE A 24 0.38 13.00 -16.46
N LEU A 25 0.54 11.70 -16.20
CA LEU A 25 0.08 11.04 -14.98
C LEU A 25 1.28 10.39 -14.29
N GLY A 26 1.59 10.84 -13.08
CA GLY A 26 2.70 10.33 -12.27
C GLY A 26 2.26 10.08 -10.84
N GLN A 27 2.76 9.00 -10.23
CA GLN A 27 2.54 8.70 -8.82
C GLN A 27 3.70 9.22 -7.98
N VAL A 28 3.38 10.02 -6.96
CA VAL A 28 4.36 10.58 -6.00
C VAL A 28 4.11 9.93 -4.64
N ASN A 29 5.11 9.20 -4.12
CA ASN A 29 4.98 8.45 -2.86
C ASN A 29 5.28 9.30 -1.61
N MET A 30 5.94 10.46 -1.77
CA MET A 30 6.30 11.38 -0.67
C MET A 30 6.15 12.84 -1.13
N PRO A 31 4.92 13.40 -1.07
CA PRO A 31 4.63 14.74 -1.59
C PRO A 31 5.40 15.84 -0.86
N GLU A 32 5.68 15.66 0.43
CA GLU A 32 6.39 16.64 1.29
C GLU A 32 7.84 16.88 0.86
N LEU A 33 8.43 15.95 0.09
CA LEU A 33 9.80 16.05 -0.42
C LEU A 33 9.86 16.13 -1.95
N ALA A 34 8.71 16.34 -2.61
CA ALA A 34 8.61 16.38 -4.06
C ALA A 34 8.60 17.82 -4.59
N LEU A 35 9.41 18.05 -5.64
CA LEU A 35 9.42 19.29 -6.42
C LEU A 35 8.93 18.99 -7.83
N LEU A 36 8.00 19.80 -8.32
CA LEU A 36 7.62 19.81 -9.72
C LEU A 36 8.40 20.91 -10.44
N ARG A 37 9.19 20.53 -11.44
CA ARG A 37 9.95 21.47 -12.27
C ARG A 37 9.44 21.43 -13.70
N PHE A 38 8.92 22.56 -14.15
CA PHE A 38 8.64 22.84 -15.55
C PHE A 38 9.93 23.30 -16.20
N VAL A 39 10.29 22.70 -17.33
CA VAL A 39 11.41 23.14 -18.18
C VAL A 39 10.89 23.18 -19.60
N VAL A 40 11.09 24.30 -20.27
CA VAL A 40 10.72 24.53 -21.66
C VAL A 40 12.01 24.61 -22.46
N LEU A 41 12.10 23.78 -23.48
CA LEU A 41 13.24 23.73 -24.39
C LEU A 41 12.76 23.99 -25.82
N ASP A 42 13.61 24.60 -26.65
CA ASP A 42 13.41 24.71 -28.09
C ASP A 42 13.89 23.42 -28.79
N ASP A 43 13.31 23.10 -29.94
CA ASP A 43 13.65 21.90 -30.73
C ASP A 43 14.65 22.20 -31.87
N ASP A 44 14.79 23.45 -32.30
CA ASP A 44 15.67 23.85 -33.40
C ASP A 44 17.12 24.07 -32.90
N TYR A 45 17.92 23.00 -32.96
CA TYR A 45 19.29 22.90 -32.43
C TYR A 45 20.35 23.75 -33.18
N ILE A 46 20.33 25.08 -33.03
CA ILE A 46 21.44 25.98 -33.37
C ILE A 46 21.66 27.04 -32.27
N GLY A 47 21.71 26.64 -30.99
CA GLY A 47 21.90 27.56 -29.86
C GLY A 47 21.69 26.93 -28.48
N ASP A 48 21.54 27.78 -27.45
CA ASP A 48 21.07 27.40 -26.11
C ASP A 48 19.58 27.08 -26.19
N ASP A 49 19.26 25.80 -26.14
CA ASP A 49 17.92 25.23 -26.28
C ASP A 49 17.03 25.50 -25.05
N PHE A 50 17.51 26.21 -24.02
CA PHE A 50 16.73 26.56 -22.84
C PHE A 50 15.88 27.82 -23.04
N ILE A 51 14.55 27.67 -22.97
CA ILE A 51 13.61 28.81 -23.03
C ILE A 51 13.27 29.32 -21.63
N GLY A 52 13.01 28.42 -20.67
CA GLY A 52 12.64 28.84 -19.32
C GLY A 52 12.32 27.69 -18.37
N GLN A 53 12.32 28.00 -17.07
CA GLN A 53 12.01 27.04 -16.01
C GLN A 53 11.10 27.60 -14.94
N TYR A 54 10.39 26.72 -14.25
CA TYR A 54 9.71 27.05 -13.01
C TYR A 54 9.70 25.85 -12.08
N SER A 55 10.11 26.03 -10.83
CA SER A 55 10.10 24.97 -9.82
C SER A 55 9.16 25.32 -8.69
N VAL A 56 8.30 24.38 -8.32
CA VAL A 56 7.33 24.55 -7.23
C VAL A 56 7.28 23.29 -6.37
N ALA A 57 7.25 23.47 -5.05
CA ALA A 57 7.02 22.38 -4.11
C ALA A 57 5.64 21.77 -4.34
N PHE A 58 5.53 20.44 -4.27
CA PHE A 58 4.27 19.76 -4.52
C PHE A 58 3.16 20.22 -3.57
N GLU A 59 3.50 20.58 -2.32
CA GLU A 59 2.57 21.13 -1.33
C GLU A 59 1.93 22.46 -1.76
N CYS A 60 2.61 23.25 -2.60
CA CYS A 60 2.12 24.52 -3.10
C CYS A 60 1.27 24.38 -4.37
N LEU A 61 1.14 23.17 -4.94
CA LEU A 61 0.35 22.94 -6.14
C LEU A 61 -1.14 23.00 -5.84
N GLN A 62 -1.82 23.99 -6.43
CA GLN A 62 -3.26 24.11 -6.38
C GLN A 62 -3.90 23.44 -7.61
N PRO A 63 -4.89 22.54 -7.45
CA PRO A 63 -5.62 21.97 -8.56
C PRO A 63 -6.35 23.01 -9.43
N GLY A 64 -6.69 22.64 -10.66
CA GLY A 64 -7.40 23.45 -11.65
C GLY A 64 -6.49 24.04 -12.73
N TYR A 65 -7.06 24.95 -13.53
CA TYR A 65 -6.34 25.69 -14.58
C TYR A 65 -5.51 26.82 -13.97
N ARG A 66 -4.22 26.88 -14.29
CA ARG A 66 -3.26 27.84 -13.72
C ARG A 66 -2.28 28.33 -14.78
N ASN A 67 -1.84 29.58 -14.62
CA ASN A 67 -0.71 30.14 -15.36
C ASN A 67 0.55 29.98 -14.52
N VAL A 68 1.58 29.35 -15.09
CA VAL A 68 2.89 29.17 -14.49
C VAL A 68 3.86 30.11 -15.19
N PRO A 69 4.35 31.18 -14.53
CA PRO A 69 5.31 32.10 -15.13
C PRO A 69 6.66 31.39 -15.30
N LEU A 70 7.34 31.62 -16.42
CA LEU A 70 8.67 31.07 -16.65
C LEU A 70 9.75 32.02 -16.14
N LEU A 71 10.81 31.43 -15.60
CA LEU A 71 12.02 32.12 -15.15
C LEU A 71 13.18 31.75 -16.07
N GLY A 72 14.12 32.67 -16.26
CA GLY A 72 15.37 32.43 -16.96
C GLY A 72 16.29 31.47 -16.20
N LEU A 73 17.46 31.17 -16.78
CA LEU A 73 18.42 30.23 -16.22
C LEU A 73 18.91 30.64 -14.81
N VAL A 74 19.06 31.95 -14.59
CA VAL A 74 19.51 32.57 -13.33
C VAL A 74 18.36 32.75 -12.33
N GLY A 75 17.11 32.51 -12.74
CA GLY A 75 15.92 32.67 -11.91
C GLY A 75 15.19 34.00 -12.08
N ASP A 76 15.62 34.85 -13.02
CA ASP A 76 14.98 36.13 -13.31
C ASP A 76 13.63 35.93 -14.03
N PRO A 77 12.59 36.72 -13.70
CA PRO A 77 11.28 36.59 -14.34
C PRO A 77 11.34 37.03 -15.81
N LEU A 78 10.88 36.16 -16.72
CA LEU A 78 10.82 36.45 -18.14
C LEU A 78 9.48 37.12 -18.49
N PRO A 79 9.47 38.40 -18.95
CA PRO A 79 8.23 39.11 -19.26
C PRO A 79 7.41 38.38 -20.33
N HIS A 80 6.08 38.32 -20.14
CA HIS A 80 5.13 37.73 -21.09
C HIS A 80 5.32 36.22 -21.38
N THR A 81 6.11 35.50 -20.59
CA THR A 81 6.30 34.06 -20.75
C THR A 81 5.58 33.29 -19.63
N SER A 82 4.58 32.48 -20.01
CA SER A 82 3.86 31.64 -19.06
C SER A 82 3.31 30.38 -19.71
N LEU A 83 3.25 29.30 -18.96
CA LEU A 83 2.59 28.05 -19.34
C LEU A 83 1.18 28.02 -18.79
N PHE A 84 0.21 27.68 -19.63
CA PHE A 84 -1.14 27.39 -19.17
C PHE A 84 -1.30 25.89 -18.93
N VAL A 85 -1.51 25.51 -17.67
CA VAL A 85 -1.55 24.11 -17.23
C VAL A 85 -2.84 23.79 -16.49
N HIS A 86 -3.31 22.55 -16.60
CA HIS A 86 -4.37 22.01 -15.75
C HIS A 86 -3.77 21.01 -14.78
N VAL A 87 -3.82 21.34 -13.48
CA VAL A 87 -3.29 20.49 -12.41
C VAL A 87 -4.43 19.68 -11.79
N ALA A 88 -4.32 18.35 -11.84
CA ALA A 88 -5.24 17.46 -11.14
C ALA A 88 -4.46 16.60 -10.15
N VAL A 89 -4.66 16.85 -8.85
CA VAL A 89 -4.05 16.04 -7.78
C VAL A 89 -5.11 15.08 -7.27
N THR A 90 -4.85 13.77 -7.40
CA THR A 90 -5.73 12.73 -6.83
C THR A 90 -4.99 12.02 -5.71
N ASN A 91 -5.50 12.14 -4.49
CA ASN A 91 -4.92 11.45 -3.35
C ASN A 91 -5.44 10.01 -3.33
N ARG A 92 -4.57 9.02 -3.62
CA ARG A 92 -4.94 7.60 -3.45
C ARG A 92 -5.11 7.20 -1.97
N ARG A 93 -4.76 8.08 -1.02
CA ARG A 93 -4.85 7.87 0.44
C ARG A 93 -5.35 9.11 1.20
N GLY A 94 -6.46 9.75 0.81
CA GLY A 94 -7.00 10.87 1.60
C GLY A 94 -8.42 11.28 1.27
N GLY A 95 -9.32 11.08 2.23
CA GLY A 95 -10.75 11.35 2.16
C GLY A 95 -11.09 12.83 1.98
N GLY A 96 -11.78 13.11 0.88
CA GLY A 96 -12.72 14.21 0.75
C GLY A 96 -14.09 13.60 0.48
N LYS A 97 -15.15 14.20 1.03
CA LYS A 97 -16.54 13.78 0.77
C LYS A 97 -16.74 13.56 -0.73
N ALA A 98 -17.27 12.40 -1.13
CA ALA A 98 -17.67 12.15 -2.49
C ALA A 98 -18.66 13.25 -2.91
N GLN A 99 -18.20 14.18 -3.74
CA GLN A 99 -19.07 15.16 -4.35
C GLN A 99 -20.04 14.38 -5.22
N ARG A 100 -21.30 14.29 -4.77
CA ARG A 100 -22.42 13.83 -5.59
C ARG A 100 -22.52 14.79 -6.79
N ARG A 101 -21.85 14.45 -7.89
CA ARG A 101 -22.24 14.87 -9.23
C ARG A 101 -22.20 13.63 -10.09
N GLY A 102 -23.39 13.25 -10.55
CA GLY A 102 -23.62 12.06 -11.33
C GLY A 102 -22.81 12.09 -12.61
N LEU A 103 -22.13 10.97 -12.86
CA LEU A 103 -21.86 10.44 -14.18
C LEU A 103 -21.98 8.93 -14.00
N SER A 104 -22.87 8.34 -14.79
CA SER A 104 -23.17 6.93 -14.87
C SER A 104 -21.92 6.14 -15.27
N VAL A 105 -21.06 5.83 -14.31
CA VAL A 105 -20.21 4.66 -14.44
C VAL A 105 -21.11 3.48 -14.10
N ARG A 106 -21.79 3.02 -15.16
CA ARG A 106 -22.31 1.66 -15.29
C ARG A 106 -21.38 0.76 -14.48
N ARG A 107 -21.91 0.04 -13.47
CA ARG A 107 -21.17 -0.99 -12.75
C ARG A 107 -20.57 -1.94 -13.79
N VAL A 108 -19.33 -1.68 -14.20
CA VAL A 108 -18.54 -2.60 -15.00
C VAL A 108 -18.08 -3.62 -13.99
N GLY A 109 -18.83 -4.72 -13.93
CA GLY A 109 -18.59 -5.80 -13.00
C GLY A 109 -17.19 -6.35 -13.18
N ARG A 110 -16.58 -6.72 -12.04
CA ARG A 110 -15.73 -7.93 -11.85
C ARG A 110 -14.99 -8.46 -13.11
N ARG A 111 -14.29 -7.61 -13.85
CA ARG A 111 -13.41 -8.02 -14.96
C ARG A 111 -12.23 -7.08 -15.01
N GLY A 112 -11.05 -7.60 -14.67
CA GLY A 112 -9.77 -6.90 -14.78
C GLY A 112 -9.24 -6.37 -13.46
N ARG A 113 -9.01 -7.25 -12.48
CA ARG A 113 -8.05 -6.96 -11.40
C ARG A 113 -6.70 -7.07 -12.11
N ASP A 114 -6.09 -5.95 -12.50
CA ASP A 114 -4.81 -5.90 -13.23
C ASP A 114 -3.69 -6.31 -12.27
N HIS A 115 -3.47 -7.62 -12.19
CA HIS A 115 -2.38 -8.19 -11.41
C HIS A 115 -1.05 -7.97 -12.14
N VAL A 116 0.02 -7.75 -11.38
CA VAL A 116 1.35 -7.63 -11.98
C VAL A 116 1.72 -8.96 -12.63
N THR A 117 1.93 -8.94 -13.95
CA THR A 117 2.34 -10.09 -14.75
C THR A 117 3.83 -10.01 -15.08
N LEU A 118 4.50 -11.15 -15.09
CA LEU A 118 5.91 -11.23 -15.46
C LEU A 118 6.11 -11.01 -16.97
N ARG A 119 7.21 -10.36 -17.35
CA ARG A 119 7.60 -10.13 -18.75
C ARG A 119 8.22 -11.39 -19.34
N HIS A 120 7.97 -11.59 -20.63
CA HIS A 120 8.64 -12.63 -21.41
C HIS A 120 10.10 -12.24 -21.65
N THR A 121 11.02 -13.14 -21.28
CA THR A 121 12.46 -12.96 -21.44
C THR A 121 12.99 -13.51 -22.75
N SER A 122 12.20 -14.33 -23.47
CA SER A 122 12.59 -15.02 -24.71
C SER A 122 13.64 -16.11 -24.52
N ILE A 123 13.88 -16.52 -23.27
CA ILE A 123 14.73 -17.65 -22.90
C ILE A 123 13.80 -18.71 -22.29
N LYS A 124 13.64 -19.85 -22.97
CA LYS A 124 12.56 -20.82 -22.63
C LYS A 124 12.65 -21.33 -21.19
N VAL A 125 13.85 -21.66 -20.73
CA VAL A 125 14.08 -22.19 -19.38
C VAL A 125 13.77 -21.16 -18.28
N VAL A 126 14.07 -19.89 -18.53
CA VAL A 126 13.79 -18.78 -17.62
C VAL A 126 12.30 -18.48 -17.58
N ASP A 127 11.65 -18.45 -18.75
CA ASP A 127 10.22 -18.17 -18.87
C ASP A 127 9.35 -19.25 -18.22
N GLU A 128 9.70 -20.53 -18.35
CA GLU A 128 8.99 -21.62 -17.66
C GLU A 128 9.17 -21.56 -16.13
N THR A 129 10.35 -21.14 -15.64
CA THR A 129 10.58 -20.93 -14.21
C THR A 129 9.70 -19.80 -13.68
N PHE A 130 9.71 -18.64 -14.34
CA PHE A 130 8.90 -17.48 -13.91
C PHE A 130 7.39 -17.72 -13.99
N LYS A 131 6.93 -18.55 -14.92
CA LYS A 131 5.51 -18.92 -15.05
C LYS A 131 4.95 -19.55 -13.78
N THR A 132 5.76 -20.29 -13.02
CA THR A 132 5.34 -20.89 -11.75
C THR A 132 4.97 -19.85 -10.69
N ALA A 133 5.57 -18.65 -10.73
CA ALA A 133 5.23 -17.56 -9.81
C ALA A 133 3.88 -16.90 -10.11
N GLY A 134 3.31 -17.08 -11.31
CA GLY A 134 2.06 -16.41 -11.69
C GLY A 134 0.89 -16.69 -10.74
N GLY A 135 0.76 -17.93 -10.26
CA GLY A 135 -0.26 -18.31 -9.27
C GLY A 135 -0.04 -17.63 -7.92
N ALA A 136 1.19 -17.66 -7.41
CA ALA A 136 1.54 -17.05 -6.13
C ALA A 136 1.41 -15.52 -6.15
N LEU A 137 1.76 -14.86 -7.25
CA LEU A 137 1.59 -13.42 -7.43
C LEU A 137 0.11 -13.00 -7.43
N LYS A 138 -0.74 -13.79 -8.09
CA LYS A 138 -2.18 -13.57 -8.08
C LYS A 138 -2.73 -13.73 -6.66
N GLU A 139 -2.44 -14.85 -6.01
CA GLU A 139 -2.88 -15.14 -4.64
C GLU A 139 -2.44 -14.06 -3.64
N ALA A 140 -1.18 -13.59 -3.73
CA ALA A 140 -0.67 -12.51 -2.89
C ALA A 140 -1.48 -11.21 -3.03
N ALA A 141 -1.85 -10.84 -4.27
CA ALA A 141 -2.64 -9.65 -4.51
C ALA A 141 -4.10 -9.82 -4.06
N GLU A 142 -4.69 -10.99 -4.29
CA GLU A 142 -6.05 -11.30 -3.86
C GLU A 142 -6.19 -11.22 -2.34
N LEU A 143 -5.27 -11.84 -1.58
CA LEU A 143 -5.24 -11.76 -0.11
C LEU A 143 -5.15 -10.31 0.38
N ARG A 144 -4.29 -9.50 -0.23
CA ARG A 144 -4.09 -8.09 0.14
C ARG A 144 -5.32 -7.25 -0.15
N ASP A 145 -5.87 -7.39 -1.34
CA ASP A 145 -7.04 -6.62 -1.76
C ASP A 145 -8.29 -7.04 -0.97
N ASP A 146 -8.46 -8.32 -0.66
CA ASP A 146 -9.60 -8.83 0.12
C ASP A 146 -9.54 -8.32 1.57
N ALA A 147 -8.36 -8.32 2.19
CA ALA A 147 -8.16 -7.71 3.50
C ALA A 147 -8.44 -6.20 3.50
N GLN A 148 -8.00 -5.47 2.48
CA GLN A 148 -8.27 -4.04 2.36
C GLN A 148 -9.74 -3.72 2.08
N SER A 149 -10.40 -4.50 1.21
CA SER A 149 -11.79 -4.32 0.80
C SER A 149 -12.76 -4.58 1.96
N THR A 150 -12.56 -5.68 2.69
CA THR A 150 -13.38 -6.01 3.88
C THR A 150 -13.19 -4.98 4.99
N THR A 151 -11.95 -4.53 5.22
CA THR A 151 -11.65 -3.44 6.16
C THR A 151 -12.34 -2.13 5.76
N ALA A 152 -12.33 -1.78 4.47
CA ALA A 152 -13.03 -0.59 3.98
C ALA A 152 -14.55 -0.71 4.15
N SER A 153 -15.12 -1.89 3.88
CA SER A 153 -16.55 -2.15 4.09
C SER A 153 -16.95 -2.01 5.56
N PHE A 154 -16.14 -2.53 6.50
CA PHE A 154 -16.36 -2.34 7.93
C PHE A 154 -16.35 -0.85 8.32
N LYS A 155 -15.37 -0.08 7.83
CA LYS A 155 -15.30 1.38 8.08
C LYS A 155 -16.54 2.12 7.58
N GLU A 156 -17.05 1.74 6.40
CA GLU A 156 -18.28 2.31 5.82
C GLU A 156 -19.50 2.01 6.71
N GLN A 157 -19.63 0.79 7.23
CA GLN A 157 -20.70 0.43 8.18
C GLN A 157 -20.55 1.15 9.54
N CYS A 158 -19.35 1.62 9.87
CA CYS A 158 -19.10 2.55 10.97
C CYS A 158 -19.50 4.00 10.67
N GLY A 159 -19.89 4.33 9.45
CA GLY A 159 -20.14 5.71 9.03
C GLY A 159 -18.88 6.59 9.06
N LEU A 160 -17.70 5.96 9.05
CA LEU A 160 -16.42 6.63 9.16
C LEU A 160 -15.74 6.71 7.79
N PRO A 161 -14.93 7.76 7.54
CA PRO A 161 -14.15 7.86 6.31
C PRO A 161 -13.14 6.69 6.22
N THR A 162 -12.76 6.32 5.00
CA THR A 162 -11.77 5.23 4.75
C THR A 162 -10.40 5.47 5.42
N VAL A 163 -10.08 6.74 5.71
CA VAL A 163 -8.87 7.19 6.43
C VAL A 163 -8.96 6.95 7.94
N ALA A 164 -10.16 6.74 8.49
CA ALA A 164 -10.35 6.53 9.92
C ALA A 164 -9.55 5.32 10.41
N LYS A 165 -8.99 5.45 11.62
CA LYS A 165 -8.27 4.36 12.27
C LYS A 165 -9.27 3.33 12.81
N LEU A 166 -8.87 2.06 12.89
CA LEU A 166 -9.73 0.99 13.43
C LEU A 166 -10.19 1.29 14.86
N LYS A 167 -9.35 1.93 15.69
CA LYS A 167 -9.73 2.41 17.02
C LYS A 167 -11.01 3.25 17.02
N GLN A 168 -11.17 4.16 16.05
CA GLN A 168 -12.36 5.00 15.94
C GLN A 168 -13.60 4.17 15.54
N CYS A 169 -13.38 3.14 14.71
CA CYS A 169 -14.44 2.21 14.31
C CYS A 169 -14.94 1.40 15.51
N ILE A 170 -14.03 0.94 16.37
CA ILE A 170 -14.36 0.24 17.61
C ILE A 170 -15.07 1.16 18.60
N GLN A 171 -14.63 2.41 18.74
CA GLN A 171 -15.34 3.39 19.59
C GLN A 171 -16.78 3.62 19.10
N SER A 172 -16.98 3.79 17.80
CA SER A 172 -18.31 3.91 17.18
C SER A 172 -19.16 2.63 17.32
N LEU A 173 -18.52 1.46 17.35
CA LEU A 173 -19.17 0.19 17.57
C LEU A 173 -19.57 0.04 19.05
N ALA A 174 -18.69 0.38 19.99
CA ALA A 174 -18.93 0.31 21.42
C ALA A 174 -20.09 1.23 21.85
N THR A 175 -20.16 2.46 21.34
CA THR A 175 -21.28 3.36 21.62
C THR A 175 -22.62 2.84 21.09
N ARG A 176 -22.61 2.06 19.99
CA ARG A 176 -23.81 1.40 19.45
C ARG A 176 -24.19 0.10 20.17
N LEU A 177 -23.26 -0.48 20.92
CA LEU A 177 -23.48 -1.66 21.76
C LEU A 177 -23.87 -1.28 23.20
N GLN A 178 -23.67 -0.03 23.61
CA GLN A 178 -24.13 0.48 24.90
C GLN A 178 -25.64 0.72 24.84
N SER A 179 -26.39 0.00 25.69
CA SER A 179 -27.79 0.30 25.98
C SER A 179 -27.86 1.32 27.13
N PRO A 180 -28.80 2.28 27.12
CA PRO A 180 -28.93 3.28 28.18
C PRO A 180 -29.14 2.70 29.59
N GLU A 181 -29.59 1.45 29.73
CA GLU A 181 -29.80 0.79 31.04
C GLU A 181 -29.35 -0.69 31.11
N GLY A 182 -28.46 -1.16 30.22
CA GLY A 182 -28.12 -2.59 30.12
C GLY A 182 -26.64 -2.93 29.96
N PRO A 183 -26.27 -4.21 30.17
CA PRO A 183 -24.92 -4.70 29.87
C PRO A 183 -24.60 -4.53 28.37
N LEU A 184 -23.30 -4.48 28.05
CA LEU A 184 -22.83 -4.32 26.67
C LEU A 184 -23.44 -5.39 25.76
N GLY A 185 -23.93 -4.97 24.59
CA GLY A 185 -24.59 -5.85 23.62
C GLY A 185 -23.66 -6.84 22.91
N ALA A 186 -22.34 -6.75 23.13
CA ALA A 186 -21.39 -7.76 22.67
C ALA A 186 -20.19 -7.82 23.61
N THR A 187 -19.54 -8.98 23.66
CA THR A 187 -18.30 -9.21 24.43
C THR A 187 -17.19 -9.61 23.47
N MET A 188 -16.02 -9.00 23.63
CA MET A 188 -14.82 -9.42 22.92
C MET A 188 -14.21 -10.64 23.59
N VAL A 189 -13.94 -11.67 22.79
CA VAL A 189 -13.21 -12.89 23.16
C VAL A 189 -12.03 -13.06 22.20
N LEU A 190 -10.85 -13.35 22.73
CA LEU A 190 -9.68 -13.70 21.93
C LEU A 190 -9.77 -15.18 21.55
N ARG A 191 -10.00 -15.47 20.27
CA ARG A 191 -9.96 -16.84 19.73
C ARG A 191 -8.71 -16.99 18.88
N GLU A 192 -7.79 -17.87 19.28
CA GLU A 192 -6.51 -18.10 18.58
C GLU A 192 -5.68 -16.81 18.37
N GLY A 193 -5.78 -15.86 19.30
CA GLY A 193 -5.09 -14.56 19.21
C GLY A 193 -5.81 -13.50 18.36
N TYR A 194 -7.00 -13.80 17.81
CA TYR A 194 -7.82 -12.87 17.05
C TYR A 194 -8.98 -12.32 17.90
N PRO A 195 -9.24 -11.00 17.88
CA PRO A 195 -10.35 -10.39 18.62
C PRO A 195 -11.69 -10.70 17.92
N CYS A 196 -12.51 -11.56 18.51
CA CYS A 196 -13.85 -11.87 18.02
C CYS A 196 -14.90 -11.18 18.90
N LEU A 197 -15.98 -10.66 18.32
CA LEU A 197 -17.07 -10.04 19.07
C LEU A 197 -18.27 -10.99 19.11
N GLU A 198 -18.60 -11.50 20.28
CA GLU A 198 -19.76 -12.38 20.49
C GLU A 198 -20.99 -11.52 20.84
N PRO A 199 -22.06 -11.57 20.04
CA PRO A 199 -23.28 -10.79 20.29
C PRO A 199 -24.05 -11.35 21.49
N LEU A 200 -24.51 -10.47 22.38
CA LEU A 200 -25.50 -10.82 23.40
C LEU A 200 -26.92 -10.69 22.82
N ALA A 201 -27.85 -11.47 23.39
CA ALA A 201 -29.25 -11.46 22.94
C ALA A 201 -29.84 -10.05 23.06
N ASN A 202 -30.48 -9.55 21.98
CA ASN A 202 -31.18 -8.26 21.83
C ASN A 202 -30.44 -7.13 21.07
N LEU A 203 -29.81 -7.45 19.93
CA LEU A 203 -29.22 -6.43 19.05
C LEU A 203 -30.15 -5.96 17.92
N SER A 204 -30.12 -4.65 17.65
CA SER A 204 -30.79 -4.04 16.49
C SER A 204 -30.23 -4.58 15.16
N GLU A 205 -31.06 -4.60 14.10
CA GLU A 205 -30.62 -5.03 12.77
C GLU A 205 -29.37 -4.29 12.24
N PRO A 206 -29.21 -2.95 12.37
CA PRO A 206 -27.98 -2.29 11.95
C PRO A 206 -26.76 -2.70 12.78
N THR A 207 -26.92 -2.96 14.09
CA THR A 207 -25.82 -3.45 14.93
C THR A 207 -25.40 -4.88 14.54
N ARG A 208 -26.35 -5.75 14.18
CA ARG A 208 -26.03 -7.10 13.67
C ARG A 208 -25.28 -7.06 12.34
N LYS A 209 -25.69 -6.19 11.41
CA LYS A 209 -24.98 -5.99 10.13
C LYS A 209 -23.56 -5.49 10.35
N LEU A 210 -23.36 -4.60 11.32
CA LEU A 210 -22.04 -4.11 11.70
C LEU A 210 -21.15 -5.22 12.27
N LEU A 211 -21.68 -6.05 13.18
CA LEU A 211 -20.93 -7.19 13.74
C LEU A 211 -20.56 -8.21 12.66
N SER A 212 -21.47 -8.51 11.72
CA SER A 212 -21.15 -9.37 10.58
C SER A 212 -20.06 -8.78 9.68
N ALA A 213 -20.06 -7.46 9.45
CA ALA A 213 -18.99 -6.77 8.74
C ALA A 213 -17.64 -6.82 9.49
N TYR A 214 -17.69 -6.78 10.82
CA TYR A 214 -16.53 -6.98 11.67
C TYR A 214 -15.97 -8.41 11.56
N ASP A 215 -16.82 -9.42 11.66
CA ASP A 215 -16.39 -10.83 11.60
C ASP A 215 -15.78 -11.17 10.24
N THR A 216 -16.38 -10.67 9.16
CA THR A 216 -15.84 -10.83 7.80
C THR A 216 -14.50 -10.11 7.61
N MET A 217 -14.29 -8.95 8.24
CA MET A 217 -12.99 -8.28 8.27
C MET A 217 -11.96 -9.13 9.03
N ILE A 218 -12.28 -9.62 10.24
CA ILE A 218 -11.35 -10.44 11.02
C ILE A 218 -10.99 -11.72 10.27
N ALA A 219 -11.96 -12.38 9.63
CA ALA A 219 -11.72 -13.57 8.82
C ALA A 219 -10.77 -13.30 7.64
N ALA A 220 -10.94 -12.18 6.92
CA ALA A 220 -10.04 -11.81 5.83
C ALA A 220 -8.63 -11.49 6.32
N GLN A 221 -8.49 -10.79 7.46
CA GLN A 221 -7.20 -10.52 8.08
C GLN A 221 -6.51 -11.81 8.54
N LYS A 222 -7.25 -12.75 9.11
CA LYS A 222 -6.77 -14.09 9.49
C LYS A 222 -6.24 -14.84 8.27
N GLN A 223 -7.03 -14.92 7.19
CA GLN A 223 -6.62 -15.57 5.94
C GLN A 223 -5.35 -14.96 5.33
N LEU A 224 -5.21 -13.63 5.36
CA LEU A 224 -3.99 -12.97 4.90
C LEU A 224 -2.78 -13.39 5.76
N ILE A 225 -2.91 -13.39 7.09
CA ILE A 225 -1.80 -13.69 8.00
C ILE A 225 -1.34 -15.14 7.89
N GLU A 226 -2.29 -16.09 7.83
CA GLU A 226 -2.00 -17.53 7.76
C GLU A 226 -1.39 -17.93 6.41
N ASN A 227 -1.88 -17.39 5.31
CA ASN A 227 -1.40 -17.77 3.97
C ASN A 227 -0.18 -16.96 3.50
N ALA A 228 0.07 -15.77 4.06
CA ALA A 228 1.12 -14.87 3.58
C ALA A 228 2.52 -15.52 3.57
N ASP A 229 2.90 -16.28 4.61
CA ASP A 229 4.23 -16.90 4.66
C ASP A 229 4.41 -17.97 3.57
N ALA A 230 3.39 -18.80 3.36
CA ALA A 230 3.43 -19.86 2.35
C ALA A 230 3.48 -19.29 0.92
N VAL A 231 2.74 -18.19 0.66
CA VAL A 231 2.80 -17.47 -0.62
C VAL A 231 4.16 -16.79 -0.80
N GLN A 232 4.69 -16.17 0.26
CA GLN A 232 5.99 -15.51 0.23
C GLN A 232 7.12 -16.50 -0.06
N GLU A 233 7.09 -17.69 0.55
CA GLU A 233 8.10 -18.72 0.30
C GLU A 233 8.05 -19.24 -1.13
N ARG A 234 6.85 -19.41 -1.70
CA ARG A 234 6.70 -19.76 -3.13
C ARG A 234 7.29 -18.68 -4.05
N ILE A 235 7.05 -17.40 -3.77
CA ILE A 235 7.63 -16.29 -4.54
C ILE A 235 9.16 -16.26 -4.38
N ALA A 236 9.66 -16.46 -3.16
CA ALA A 236 11.08 -16.47 -2.85
C ALA A 236 11.82 -17.66 -3.51
N GLN A 237 11.18 -18.82 -3.61
CA GLN A 237 11.73 -19.98 -4.32
C GLN A 237 11.96 -19.67 -5.79
N VAL A 238 10.95 -19.13 -6.48
CA VAL A 238 11.09 -18.74 -7.90
C VAL A 238 12.11 -17.63 -8.10
N GLN A 239 12.23 -16.72 -7.12
CA GLN A 239 13.28 -15.71 -7.14
C GLN A 239 14.67 -16.33 -7.03
N ARG A 240 14.89 -17.31 -6.13
CA ARG A 240 16.17 -18.02 -5.99
C ARG A 240 16.54 -18.78 -7.25
N GLU A 241 15.62 -19.59 -7.77
CA GLU A 241 15.81 -20.31 -9.04
C GLU A 241 16.08 -19.35 -10.20
N GLY A 242 15.39 -18.20 -10.22
CA GLY A 242 15.63 -17.12 -11.17
C GLY A 242 17.06 -16.58 -11.08
N MET A 243 17.56 -16.33 -9.87
CA MET A 243 18.90 -15.79 -9.63
C MET A 243 20.01 -16.75 -10.06
N ASP A 244 19.79 -18.06 -10.02
CA ASP A 244 20.75 -19.05 -10.54
C ASP A 244 21.00 -18.87 -12.05
N PHE A 245 19.99 -18.39 -12.80
CA PHE A 245 20.15 -18.09 -14.22
C PHE A 245 20.89 -16.77 -14.49
N HIS A 246 21.06 -15.89 -13.51
CA HIS A 246 21.65 -14.57 -13.73
C HIS A 246 23.11 -14.66 -14.22
N GLU A 247 23.88 -15.62 -13.71
CA GLU A 247 25.30 -15.80 -14.10
C GLU A 247 25.43 -16.32 -15.54
N ASP A 248 24.53 -17.20 -15.97
CA ASP A 248 24.52 -17.83 -17.29
C ASP A 248 23.58 -17.15 -18.30
N LEU A 249 22.95 -16.01 -17.95
CA LEU A 249 21.86 -15.42 -18.73
C LEU A 249 22.28 -15.06 -20.15
N SER A 250 23.49 -14.51 -20.32
CA SER A 250 24.07 -14.20 -21.63
C SER A 250 24.29 -15.46 -22.48
N ARG A 251 24.80 -16.52 -21.86
CA ARG A 251 25.07 -17.81 -22.52
C ARG A 251 23.77 -18.52 -22.92
N LEU A 252 22.75 -18.48 -22.04
CA LEU A 252 21.43 -19.03 -22.31
C LEU A 252 20.73 -18.27 -23.45
N GLY A 253 20.84 -16.94 -23.46
CA GLY A 253 20.31 -16.12 -24.54
C GLY A 253 20.96 -16.41 -25.90
N GLU A 254 22.29 -16.60 -25.93
CA GLU A 254 23.00 -16.99 -27.15
C GLU A 254 22.58 -18.38 -27.67
N LYS A 255 22.37 -19.34 -26.75
CA LYS A 255 21.89 -20.69 -27.07
C LYS A 255 20.48 -20.69 -27.69
N ASP A 256 19.62 -19.78 -27.25
CA ASP A 256 18.28 -19.54 -27.82
C ASP A 256 18.30 -18.58 -29.03
N GLY A 257 19.49 -18.19 -29.52
CA GLY A 257 19.66 -17.40 -30.75
C GLY A 257 19.49 -15.89 -30.57
N LEU A 258 19.47 -15.38 -29.34
CA LEU A 258 19.41 -13.96 -29.03
C LEU A 258 20.81 -13.35 -29.10
N LYS A 259 20.98 -12.28 -29.90
CA LYS A 259 22.24 -11.52 -30.00
C LYS A 259 22.00 -10.01 -30.00
N GLY A 260 23.00 -9.26 -29.53
CA GLY A 260 22.98 -7.79 -29.52
C GLY A 260 21.78 -7.20 -28.77
N ARG A 261 21.03 -6.30 -29.41
CA ARG A 261 19.89 -5.59 -28.79
C ARG A 261 18.79 -6.52 -28.24
N LYS A 262 18.59 -7.71 -28.83
CA LYS A 262 17.59 -8.67 -28.35
C LYS A 262 18.00 -9.30 -27.01
N LEU A 263 19.30 -9.59 -26.85
CA LEU A 263 19.85 -10.09 -25.60
C LEU A 263 19.77 -9.03 -24.49
N CYS A 264 20.11 -7.77 -24.80
CA CYS A 264 19.93 -6.66 -23.85
C CYS A 264 18.48 -6.57 -23.33
N LYS A 265 17.48 -6.66 -24.23
CA LYS A 265 16.06 -6.65 -23.83
C LYS A 265 15.68 -7.86 -22.97
N ALA A 266 16.23 -9.04 -23.25
CA ALA A 266 16.01 -10.22 -22.42
C ALA A 266 16.52 -10.03 -20.99
N VAL A 267 17.73 -9.45 -20.85
CA VAL A 267 18.33 -9.12 -19.55
C VAL A 267 17.52 -8.06 -18.80
N GLU A 268 17.02 -7.03 -19.49
CA GLU A 268 16.12 -6.03 -18.91
C GLU A 268 14.81 -6.65 -18.42
N SER A 269 14.18 -7.51 -19.23
CA SER A 269 12.97 -8.24 -18.85
C SER A 269 13.19 -9.16 -17.64
N PHE A 270 14.31 -9.88 -17.62
CA PHE A 270 14.70 -10.73 -16.50
C PHE A 270 14.88 -9.91 -15.22
N THR A 271 15.63 -8.80 -15.30
CA THR A 271 15.86 -7.90 -14.17
C THR A 271 14.54 -7.34 -13.64
N TRP A 272 13.65 -6.93 -14.54
CA TRP A 272 12.31 -6.46 -14.16
C TRP A 272 11.50 -7.55 -13.44
N ASN A 273 11.53 -8.80 -13.92
CA ASN A 273 10.84 -9.93 -13.27
C ASN A 273 11.33 -10.17 -11.84
N ILE A 274 12.66 -10.23 -11.63
CA ILE A 274 13.26 -10.39 -10.31
C ILE A 274 12.85 -9.24 -9.39
N THR A 275 12.88 -8.00 -9.90
CA THR A 275 12.49 -6.81 -9.14
C THR A 275 11.02 -6.84 -8.74
N VAL A 276 10.15 -7.30 -9.64
CA VAL A 276 8.72 -7.47 -9.39
C VAL A 276 8.45 -8.54 -8.33
N LEU A 277 9.07 -9.72 -8.45
CA LEU A 277 8.91 -10.80 -7.47
C LEU A 277 9.28 -10.33 -6.06
N LYS A 278 10.44 -9.67 -5.95
CA LYS A 278 10.88 -9.06 -4.68
C LYS A 278 9.89 -8.00 -4.18
N GLY A 279 9.46 -7.09 -5.05
CA GLY A 279 8.50 -6.05 -4.71
C GLY A 279 7.16 -6.60 -4.22
N GLN A 280 6.64 -7.65 -4.86
CA GLN A 280 5.38 -8.27 -4.45
C GLN A 280 5.53 -9.04 -3.13
N SER A 281 6.65 -9.74 -2.93
CA SER A 281 7.00 -10.34 -1.65
C SER A 281 7.07 -9.31 -0.52
N ASP A 282 7.72 -8.17 -0.76
CA ASP A 282 7.87 -7.11 0.24
C ASP A 282 6.53 -6.44 0.57
N LEU A 283 5.67 -6.24 -0.43
CA LEU A 283 4.32 -5.71 -0.24
C LEU A 283 3.42 -6.67 0.55
N LEU A 284 3.51 -7.98 0.31
CA LEU A 284 2.78 -8.98 1.07
C LEU A 284 3.25 -9.04 2.53
N ARG A 285 4.57 -9.00 2.74
CA ARG A 285 5.16 -8.94 4.08
C ARG A 285 4.70 -7.69 4.84
N GLY A 286 4.74 -6.53 4.18
CA GLY A 286 4.25 -5.27 4.75
C GLY A 286 2.76 -5.37 5.11
N ALA A 287 1.93 -5.90 4.22
CA ALA A 287 0.51 -6.09 4.49
C ALA A 287 0.26 -7.00 5.69
N LYS A 288 0.99 -8.12 5.83
CA LYS A 288 0.90 -9.01 7.00
C LYS A 288 1.23 -8.27 8.30
N VAL A 289 2.31 -7.49 8.31
CA VAL A 289 2.73 -6.71 9.50
C VAL A 289 1.67 -5.66 9.84
N ASP A 290 1.20 -4.90 8.85
CA ASP A 290 0.13 -3.90 9.03
C ASP A 290 -1.15 -4.54 9.59
N SER A 291 -1.49 -5.75 9.13
CA SER A 291 -2.64 -6.53 9.60
C SER A 291 -2.49 -6.99 11.05
N LEU A 292 -1.30 -7.45 11.46
CA LEU A 292 -1.02 -7.82 12.84
C LEU A 292 -1.12 -6.61 13.77
N ASP A 293 -0.55 -5.48 13.38
CA ASP A 293 -0.64 -4.23 14.12
C ASP A 293 -2.08 -3.72 14.21
N ALA A 294 -2.84 -3.84 13.12
CA ALA A 294 -4.26 -3.50 13.09
C ALA A 294 -5.07 -4.34 14.08
N LEU A 295 -4.88 -5.66 14.12
CA LEU A 295 -5.56 -6.56 15.06
C LEU A 295 -5.17 -6.27 16.51
N ARG A 296 -3.88 -5.98 16.76
CA ARG A 296 -3.40 -5.58 18.08
C ARG A 296 -4.04 -4.28 18.56
N GLN A 297 -4.09 -3.26 17.69
CA GLN A 297 -4.75 -1.99 18.01
C GLN A 297 -6.25 -2.18 18.26
N LEU A 298 -6.86 -3.11 17.55
CA LEU A 298 -8.27 -3.44 17.67
C LEU A 298 -8.57 -4.07 19.03
N ALA A 299 -7.79 -5.07 19.45
CA ALA A 299 -7.92 -5.71 20.76
C ALA A 299 -7.79 -4.68 21.90
N LEU A 300 -6.75 -3.84 21.85
CA LEU A 300 -6.54 -2.75 22.83
C LEU A 300 -7.69 -1.73 22.84
N ALA A 301 -8.29 -1.44 21.67
CA ALA A 301 -9.42 -0.54 21.59
C ALA A 301 -10.69 -1.16 22.19
N CYS A 302 -10.91 -2.46 21.97
CA CYS A 302 -12.03 -3.19 22.57
C CYS A 302 -11.90 -3.25 24.10
N GLU A 303 -10.70 -3.51 24.62
CA GLU A 303 -10.40 -3.44 26.06
C GLU A 303 -10.67 -2.05 26.64
N ALA A 304 -10.17 -1.00 25.99
CA ALA A 304 -10.40 0.39 26.42
C ALA A 304 -11.88 0.80 26.39
N CYS A 305 -12.69 0.15 25.56
CA CYS A 305 -14.14 0.35 25.50
C CYS A 305 -14.92 -0.54 26.48
N GLY A 306 -14.26 -1.35 27.30
CA GLY A 306 -14.88 -2.26 28.26
C GLY A 306 -15.53 -3.49 27.63
N LEU A 307 -15.25 -3.79 26.35
CA LEU A 307 -15.81 -4.95 25.65
C LEU A 307 -15.10 -6.26 26.03
N ALA A 308 -13.90 -6.20 26.59
CA ALA A 308 -13.18 -7.39 27.05
C ALA A 308 -13.90 -8.02 28.26
N SER A 309 -14.15 -9.32 28.19
CA SER A 309 -14.68 -10.06 29.34
C SER A 309 -13.61 -10.07 30.43
N SER A 310 -13.92 -9.53 31.62
CA SER A 310 -13.14 -9.78 32.81
C SER A 310 -13.26 -11.27 33.13
N SER A 311 -12.20 -12.04 32.89
CA SER A 311 -12.08 -13.41 33.38
C SER A 311 -12.04 -13.40 34.91
N SER A 312 -13.22 -13.33 35.53
CA SER A 312 -13.43 -13.52 36.96
C SER A 312 -14.40 -14.67 37.15
N SER A 313 -13.87 -15.90 37.08
CA SER A 313 -14.52 -17.05 37.69
C SER A 313 -14.31 -16.98 39.20
N SER A 314 -15.42 -16.77 39.90
CA SER A 314 -15.64 -16.63 41.35
C SER A 314 -14.95 -17.65 42.27
N SER A 315 -14.37 -17.15 43.37
CA SER A 315 -14.49 -17.78 44.70
C SER A 315 -14.45 -16.71 45.80
N SER A 316 -15.48 -16.73 46.64
CA SER A 316 -15.77 -15.90 47.81
C SER A 316 -14.63 -15.72 48.82
N SER A 317 -14.43 -14.49 49.30
CA SER A 317 -14.52 -14.04 50.71
C SER A 317 -13.67 -12.78 50.99
N SER A 318 -14.23 -11.93 51.85
CA SER A 318 -13.73 -10.67 52.42
C SER A 318 -12.20 -10.45 52.49
N SER A 319 -11.72 -9.31 51.99
CA SER A 319 -10.98 -8.27 52.74
C SER A 319 -10.26 -7.27 51.83
N SER A 320 -10.39 -5.99 52.20
CA SER A 320 -9.44 -4.87 52.10
C SER A 320 -8.76 -4.51 50.77
N ALA A 321 -8.94 -3.23 50.43
CA ALA A 321 -8.25 -2.42 49.44
C ALA A 321 -6.82 -2.85 49.07
N ASN A 322 -6.58 -3.01 47.77
CA ASN A 322 -5.45 -2.37 47.09
C ASN A 322 -5.73 -2.26 45.58
N SER A 323 -5.61 -1.03 45.08
CA SER A 323 -5.67 -0.68 43.68
C SER A 323 -4.42 -1.22 42.96
N SER A 324 -4.56 -2.31 42.20
CA SER A 324 -3.58 -2.71 41.20
C SER A 324 -4.30 -2.95 39.89
N SER A 325 -4.17 -1.98 38.99
CA SER A 325 -4.50 -2.07 37.58
C SER A 325 -3.89 -3.35 36.99
N SER A 326 -4.73 -4.32 36.63
CA SER A 326 -4.31 -5.47 35.83
C SER A 326 -4.02 -4.97 34.41
N THR A 327 -2.81 -4.45 34.22
CA THR A 327 -2.21 -4.28 32.90
C THR A 327 -2.12 -5.65 32.24
N PHE A 328 -3.04 -5.92 31.32
CA PHE A 328 -2.95 -7.04 30.40
C PHE A 328 -1.63 -6.87 29.64
N SER A 329 -0.65 -7.70 30.01
CA SER A 329 0.69 -7.61 29.44
C SER A 329 0.59 -7.90 27.96
N ALA A 330 1.30 -7.10 27.18
CA ALA A 330 1.59 -7.29 25.75
C ALA A 330 2.23 -8.66 25.38
N ALA A 331 2.25 -9.61 26.31
CA ALA A 331 2.89 -10.91 26.25
C ALA A 331 1.98 -12.02 25.68
N GLU A 332 0.65 -11.91 25.67
CA GLU A 332 -0.19 -12.98 25.09
C GLU A 332 -0.36 -12.91 23.56
N LEU A 333 0.21 -11.89 22.91
CA LEU A 333 0.36 -11.83 21.46
C LEU A 333 1.75 -12.34 21.04
N HIS A 334 2.15 -13.52 21.51
CA HIS A 334 3.33 -14.21 20.96
C HIS A 334 2.97 -14.82 19.60
N TYR A 335 3.01 -14.00 18.55
CA TYR A 335 3.24 -14.51 17.20
C TYR A 335 4.75 -14.76 17.08
N SER A 336 5.13 -16.03 16.93
CA SER A 336 6.54 -16.44 16.77
C SER A 336 7.18 -15.69 15.61
N THR A 337 7.93 -14.65 15.93
CA THR A 337 8.92 -14.08 15.03
C THR A 337 10.07 -15.08 15.01
N HIS A 338 10.18 -15.86 13.95
CA HIS A 338 11.37 -16.67 13.73
C HIS A 338 12.58 -15.74 13.69
N SER A 339 13.46 -15.93 14.68
CA SER A 339 14.71 -15.22 14.89
C SER A 339 15.63 -15.36 13.68
N LEU A 340 15.94 -14.25 13.02
CA LEU A 340 17.08 -14.15 12.11
C LEU A 340 18.36 -14.04 12.94
N SER A 341 19.15 -15.12 12.97
CA SER A 341 20.50 -15.12 13.52
C SER A 341 21.45 -14.36 12.59
N GLY A 342 22.09 -13.32 13.14
CA GLY A 342 23.51 -13.05 12.94
C GLY A 342 23.96 -12.22 11.73
N ARG A 343 23.86 -10.89 11.82
CA ARG A 343 24.87 -10.00 11.22
C ARG A 343 25.69 -9.34 12.32
N ARG A 344 26.97 -9.75 12.40
CA ARG A 344 28.00 -9.18 13.28
C ARG A 344 28.17 -7.69 12.98
N SER A 345 27.99 -6.85 14.01
CA SER A 345 28.50 -5.49 14.07
C SER A 345 29.87 -5.55 14.75
N SER A 346 30.92 -5.12 14.06
CA SER A 346 32.27 -4.97 14.59
C SER A 346 32.43 -3.54 15.07
N THR A 347 32.37 -3.34 16.39
CA THR A 347 32.79 -2.12 17.07
C THR A 347 34.29 -2.18 17.34
N HIS A 348 35.08 -1.32 16.72
CA HIS A 348 36.43 -1.00 17.21
C HIS A 348 36.43 0.43 17.76
N GLY A 349 36.56 0.52 19.09
CA GLY A 349 36.80 1.75 19.82
C GLY A 349 38.29 2.03 19.96
N ASN A 350 38.58 3.33 20.06
CA ASN A 350 39.87 3.99 20.23
C ASN A 350 40.78 3.40 21.32
N GLY A 351 42.08 3.36 21.03
CA GLY A 351 43.16 3.38 22.01
C GLY A 351 44.18 4.45 21.62
N ARG A 352 44.31 5.49 22.45
CA ARG A 352 45.46 6.40 22.49
C ARG A 352 46.69 5.62 22.98
N ILE A 353 47.86 5.85 22.36
CA ILE A 353 49.02 6.63 22.87
C ILE A 353 49.74 7.16 21.63
#